data_AF-X1D1Z5-F1
#
_entry.id   AF-X1D1Z5-F1
#
_cell.length_a   1.000
_cell.length_b   1.000
_cell.length_c   1.000
_cell.angle_alpha   90.00
_cell.angle_beta   90.00
_cell.angle_gamma   90.00
#
_symmetry.space_group_name_H-M   'P 1'
#
loop_
_entity.id
_entity.type
_entity.pdbx_description
1 polymer ?
#
loop_
_entity_poly.entity_id
_entity_poly.type
_entity_poly.pdbx_seq_one_letter_code
_entity_poly.pdbx_strand_id
1 'polypeptide(L)'
;MARIRTLLALERNYLAEERTQLAQFRTGLTLTLIVPPLFIFFLEIKIPFYLVLPFYTFFVIICLWGVWIVIRARSKLSKIRKKKNFLKEREKQIILSSKPISELFNGCMYFNEE
;
A
#
# COMPACT_ATOMS: atom_id res chain seq x y z
N MET A 1 -13.13 19.01 -21.22
CA MET A 1 -12.25 17.84 -21.42
C MET A 1 -10.97 17.85 -20.59
N ALA A 2 -10.24 18.98 -20.43
CA ALA A 2 -8.99 19.03 -19.64
C ALA A 2 -9.15 18.51 -18.18
N ARG A 3 -10.24 18.89 -17.50
CA ARG A 3 -10.54 18.50 -16.12
C ARG A 3 -10.73 16.98 -15.92
N ILE A 4 -11.29 16.29 -16.92
CA ILE A 4 -11.51 14.84 -16.87
C ILE A 4 -10.18 14.10 -17.04
N ARG A 5 -9.32 14.58 -17.96
CA ARG A 5 -7.98 14.02 -18.15
C ARG A 5 -7.10 14.19 -16.91
N THR A 6 -7.21 15.31 -16.21
CA THR A 6 -6.46 15.52 -14.96
C THR A 6 -6.96 14.63 -13.82
N LEU A 7 -8.27 14.36 -13.73
CA LEU A 7 -8.83 13.44 -12.74
C LEU A 7 -8.37 12.00 -12.97
N LEU A 8 -8.46 11.51 -14.22
CA LEU A 8 -7.94 10.18 -14.61
C LEU A 8 -6.44 10.04 -14.35
N ALA A 9 -5.65 11.08 -14.64
CA ALA A 9 -4.21 11.06 -14.34
C ALA A 9 -3.95 10.96 -12.83
N LEU A 10 -4.75 11.66 -12.02
CA LEU A 10 -4.65 11.65 -10.57
C LEU A 10 -5.05 10.29 -9.98
N GLU A 11 -6.10 9.66 -10.50
CA GLU A 11 -6.51 8.30 -10.11
C GLU A 11 -5.41 7.27 -10.40
N ARG A 12 -4.81 7.32 -11.60
CA ARG A 12 -3.69 6.44 -11.95
C ARG A 12 -2.50 6.61 -11.01
N ASN A 13 -2.19 7.84 -10.62
CA ASN A 13 -1.11 8.13 -9.70
C ASN A 13 -1.38 7.54 -8.29
N TYR A 14 -2.63 7.67 -7.81
CA TYR A 14 -3.04 7.05 -6.55
C TYR A 14 -2.99 5.52 -6.58
N LEU A 15 -3.39 4.89 -7.68
CA LEU A 15 -3.29 3.44 -7.84
C LEU A 15 -1.83 2.97 -7.84
N ALA A 16 -0.94 3.73 -8.47
CA ALA A 16 0.49 3.45 -8.43
C ALA A 16 1.03 3.57 -6.99
N GLU A 17 0.68 4.63 -6.27
CA GLU A 17 1.09 4.84 -4.88
C GLU A 17 0.56 3.73 -3.96
N GLU A 18 -0.70 3.32 -4.10
CA GLU A 18 -1.30 2.21 -3.36
C GLU A 18 -0.54 0.89 -3.61
N ARG A 19 -0.19 0.59 -4.86
CA ARG A 19 0.61 -0.59 -5.21
C ARG A 19 2.00 -0.57 -4.57
N THR A 20 2.67 0.59 -4.55
CA THR A 20 3.99 0.69 -3.89
C THR A 20 3.89 0.49 -2.38
N GLN A 21 2.84 1.00 -1.73
CA GLN A 21 2.64 0.82 -0.30
C GLN A 21 2.28 -0.64 0.05
N LEU A 22 1.49 -1.32 -0.79
CA LEU A 22 1.23 -2.74 -0.65
C LEU A 22 2.49 -3.59 -0.82
N ALA A 23 3.37 -3.24 -1.76
CA ALA A 23 4.67 -3.91 -1.91
C ALA A 23 5.54 -3.73 -0.65
N GLN A 24 5.62 -2.51 -0.10
CA GLN A 24 6.34 -2.23 1.16
C GLN A 24 5.74 -2.96 2.37
N PHE A 25 4.41 -3.09 2.43
CA PHE A 25 3.74 -3.86 3.45
C PHE A 25 4.09 -5.35 3.35
N ARG A 26 4.08 -5.90 2.13
CA ARG A 26 4.46 -7.30 1.87
C ARG A 26 5.90 -7.57 2.27
N THR A 27 6.84 -6.71 1.92
CA THR A 27 8.26 -6.90 2.31
C THR A 27 8.47 -6.83 3.81
N GLY A 28 7.80 -5.89 4.51
CA GLY A 28 7.84 -5.82 5.97
C GLY A 28 7.27 -7.08 6.65
N LEU A 29 6.16 -7.61 6.13
CA LEU A 29 5.59 -8.88 6.61
C LEU A 29 6.52 -10.08 6.35
N THR A 30 7.08 -10.17 5.15
CA THR A 30 8.02 -11.24 4.81
C THR A 30 9.24 -11.22 5.73
N LEU A 31 9.80 -10.03 6.02
CA LEU A 31 10.90 -9.90 6.97
C LEU A 31 10.51 -10.39 8.36
N THR A 32 9.37 -9.93 8.89
CA THR A 32 8.91 -10.36 10.23
C THR A 32 8.58 -11.85 10.32
N LEU A 33 8.21 -12.50 9.22
CA LEU A 33 7.89 -13.93 9.18
C LEU A 33 9.13 -14.83 9.01
N ILE A 34 10.10 -14.43 8.18
CA ILE A 34 11.28 -15.25 7.84
C ILE A 34 12.39 -15.14 8.90
N VAL A 35 12.52 -13.98 9.52
CA VAL A 35 13.62 -13.68 10.44
C VAL A 35 13.60 -14.58 11.71
N PRO A 36 12.45 -14.85 12.36
CA PRO A 36 12.40 -15.77 13.51
C PRO A 36 12.81 -17.23 13.23
N PRO A 37 12.32 -17.92 12.16
CA PRO A 37 12.74 -19.29 11.89
C PRO A 37 14.23 -19.38 11.49
N LEU A 38 14.78 -18.39 10.79
CA LEU A 38 16.22 -18.32 10.52
C LEU A 38 17.04 -18.20 11.81
N PHE A 39 16.54 -17.43 12.79
CA PHE A 39 17.21 -17.29 14.08
C PHE A 39 17.21 -18.59 14.89
N ILE A 40 16.10 -19.33 14.90
CA ILE A 40 16.00 -20.64 15.59
C ILE A 40 16.98 -21.65 14.97
N PHE A 41 17.02 -21.72 13.63
CA PHE A 41 17.97 -22.57 12.92
C PHE A 41 19.43 -22.20 13.25
N PHE A 42 19.72 -20.90 13.39
CA PHE A 42 21.04 -20.42 13.75
C PHE A 42 21.44 -20.79 15.19
N LEU A 43 20.49 -20.87 16.13
CA LEU A 43 20.72 -21.31 17.51
C LEU A 43 21.02 -22.82 17.63
N GLU A 44 20.51 -23.63 16.70
CA GLU A 44 20.70 -25.09 16.69
C GLU A 44 22.14 -25.49 16.27
N ILE A 45 22.83 -24.59 15.56
CA ILE A 45 24.25 -24.73 15.24
C ILE A 45 25.06 -24.44 16.53
N LYS A 46 26.02 -25.31 16.88
CA LYS A 46 26.92 -25.17 18.04
C LYS A 46 27.92 -24.01 17.88
N ILE A 47 27.42 -22.79 17.72
CA ILE A 47 28.21 -21.56 17.60
C ILE A 47 28.62 -21.15 19.02
N PRO A 48 29.87 -20.70 19.21
CA PRO A 48 30.30 -20.27 20.53
C PRO A 48 29.56 -19.00 20.98
N PHE A 49 29.31 -18.90 22.28
CA PHE A 49 28.39 -17.93 22.89
C PHE A 49 28.72 -16.46 22.56
N TYR A 50 30.00 -16.13 22.39
CA TYR A 50 30.45 -14.77 22.06
C TYR A 50 30.01 -14.30 20.67
N LEU A 51 29.77 -15.22 19.73
CA LEU A 51 29.25 -14.92 18.40
C LEU A 51 27.71 -14.80 18.42
N VAL A 52 27.02 -15.54 19.28
CA VAL A 52 25.55 -15.54 19.36
C VAL A 52 24.99 -14.17 19.79
N LEU A 53 25.66 -13.52 20.75
CA LEU A 53 25.22 -12.25 21.33
C LEU A 53 25.06 -11.10 20.31
N PRO A 54 26.04 -10.80 19.43
CA PRO A 54 25.86 -9.78 18.38
C PRO A 54 24.86 -10.19 17.29
N PHE A 55 24.75 -11.48 16.96
CA PHE A 55 23.71 -11.92 16.02
C PHE A 55 22.31 -11.72 16.61
N TYR A 56 22.10 -12.08 17.87
CA TYR A 56 20.82 -11.88 18.55
C TYR A 56 20.36 -10.43 18.53
N THR A 57 21.24 -9.49 18.89
CA THR A 57 20.89 -8.05 18.87
C THR A 57 20.57 -7.57 17.46
N PHE A 58 21.31 -8.04 16.45
CA PHE A 58 21.03 -7.74 15.05
C PHE A 58 19.66 -8.27 14.59
N PHE A 59 19.32 -9.50 14.95
CA PHE A 59 18.02 -10.11 14.65
C PHE A 59 16.86 -9.35 15.31
N VAL A 60 17.02 -8.92 16.58
CA VAL A 60 16.03 -8.08 17.28
C VAL A 60 15.84 -6.75 16.56
N ILE A 61 16.93 -6.09 16.14
CA ILE A 61 16.87 -4.82 15.40
C ILE A 61 16.12 -5.01 14.07
N ILE A 62 16.41 -6.07 13.31
CA ILE A 62 15.71 -6.36 12.05
C ILE A 62 14.21 -6.59 12.28
N CYS A 63 13.84 -7.37 13.31
CA CYS A 63 12.43 -7.59 13.64
C CYS A 63 11.71 -6.28 13.98
N LEU A 64 12.31 -5.43 14.81
CA LEU A 64 11.75 -4.11 15.14
C LEU A 64 11.62 -3.22 13.89
N TRP A 65 12.62 -3.25 13.00
CA TRP A 65 12.58 -2.51 11.73
C TRP A 65 11.47 -3.02 10.81
N GLY A 66 11.33 -4.34 10.68
CA GLY A 66 10.26 -4.98 9.90
C GLY A 66 8.88 -4.59 10.40
N VAL A 67 8.66 -4.66 11.71
CA VAL A 67 7.39 -4.23 12.35
C VAL A 67 7.13 -2.75 12.10
N TRP A 68 8.15 -1.90 12.23
CA TRP A 68 8.01 -0.46 11.97
C TRP A 68 7.62 -0.16 10.52
N ILE A 69 8.21 -0.87 9.55
CA ILE A 69 7.85 -0.76 8.12
C ILE A 69 6.39 -1.14 7.90
N VAL A 70 5.92 -2.24 8.50
CA VAL A 70 4.53 -2.70 8.39
C VAL A 70 3.56 -1.65 8.94
N ILE A 71 3.84 -1.08 10.11
CA ILE A 71 3.02 -0.05 10.73
C ILE A 71 3.01 1.22 9.87
N ARG A 72 4.17 1.66 9.39
CA ARG A 72 4.31 2.84 8.54
C ARG A 72 3.54 2.69 7.24
N ALA A 73 3.65 1.54 6.58
CA ALA A 73 2.92 1.22 5.36
C ALA A 73 1.42 1.24 5.61
N ARG A 74 0.94 0.58 6.67
CA ARG A 74 -0.49 0.58 7.04
C ARG A 74 -1.03 1.98 7.30
N SER A 75 -0.28 2.81 8.03
CA SER A 75 -0.65 4.20 8.30
C SER A 75 -0.79 5.03 7.02
N LYS A 76 0.21 4.96 6.12
CA LYS A 76 0.17 5.62 4.81
C LYS A 76 -1.00 5.15 3.96
N LEU A 77 -1.24 3.84 3.92
CA LEU A 77 -2.33 3.23 3.15
C LEU A 77 -3.70 3.70 3.66
N SER A 78 -3.87 3.86 4.98
CA SER A 78 -5.09 4.45 5.55
C SER A 78 -5.30 5.91 5.13
N LYS A 79 -4.23 6.71 5.05
CA LYS A 79 -4.30 8.12 4.61
C LYS A 79 -4.66 8.21 3.14
N ILE A 80 -4.06 7.36 2.31
CA ILE A 80 -4.36 7.27 0.87
C ILE A 80 -5.83 6.89 0.65
N ARG A 81 -6.34 5.87 1.35
CA ARG A 81 -7.76 5.48 1.25
C ARG A 81 -8.72 6.61 1.65
N LYS A 82 -8.42 7.34 2.73
CA LYS A 82 -9.22 8.50 3.15
C LYS A 82 -9.23 9.60 2.08
N LYS A 83 -8.07 9.94 1.50
CA LYS A 83 -7.98 10.93 0.41
C LYS A 83 -8.71 10.48 -0.84
N LYS A 84 -8.60 9.20 -1.22
CA LYS A 84 -9.30 8.61 -2.36
C LYS A 84 -10.82 8.70 -2.21
N ASN A 85 -11.34 8.34 -1.03
CA ASN A 85 -12.78 8.43 -0.77
C ASN A 85 -13.29 9.88 -0.83
N PHE A 86 -12.55 10.83 -0.25
CA PHE A 86 -12.89 12.25 -0.31
C PHE A 86 -12.92 12.80 -1.75
N LEU A 87 -11.95 12.41 -2.57
CA LEU A 87 -11.91 12.81 -3.99
C LEU A 87 -13.04 12.16 -4.78
N LYS A 88 -13.36 10.89 -4.51
CA LYS A 88 -14.47 10.18 -5.15
C LYS A 88 -15.83 10.83 -4.84
N GLU A 89 -16.01 11.36 -3.64
CA GLU A 89 -17.21 12.14 -3.32
C GLU A 89 -17.27 13.46 -4.09
N ARG A 90 -16.15 14.17 -4.23
CA ARG A 90 -16.09 15.39 -5.05
C ARG A 90 -16.34 15.11 -6.52
N GLU A 91 -15.82 14.00 -7.05
CA GLU A 91 -16.09 13.58 -8.43
C GLU A 91 -17.57 13.30 -8.64
N LYS A 92 -18.22 12.55 -7.73
CA LYS A 92 -19.68 12.34 -7.77
C LYS A 92 -20.44 13.66 -7.80
N GLN A 93 -20.06 14.63 -6.96
CA GLN A 93 -20.69 15.95 -6.96
C GLN A 93 -20.52 16.69 -8.28
N ILE A 94 -19.32 16.67 -8.88
CA ILE A 94 -19.05 17.34 -10.17
C ILE A 94 -19.84 16.67 -11.31
N ILE A 95 -19.91 15.34 -11.32
CA ILE A 95 -20.68 14.59 -12.34
C ILE A 95 -22.17 14.90 -12.19
N LEU A 96 -22.71 14.86 -10.97
CA LEU A 96 -24.12 15.19 -10.70
C LEU A 96 -24.45 16.66 -11.00
N SER A 97 -23.51 17.58 -10.76
CA SER A 97 -23.74 19.00 -11.04
C SER A 97 -23.66 19.35 -12.53
N SER A 98 -23.16 18.47 -13.38
CA SER A 98 -22.98 18.74 -14.82
C SER A 98 -23.84 17.79 -15.67
N LYS A 99 -25.06 18.25 -16.00
CA LYS A 99 -25.98 17.62 -16.97
C LYS A 99 -25.29 17.03 -18.21
N PRO A 100 -24.39 17.75 -18.92
CA PRO A 100 -23.77 17.21 -20.13
C PRO A 100 -22.78 16.06 -19.85
N ILE A 101 -22.18 16.00 -18.65
CA ILE A 101 -21.26 14.91 -18.28
C ILE A 101 -22.05 13.68 -17.84
N SER A 102 -23.16 13.86 -17.10
CA SER A 102 -24.03 12.74 -16.75
C SER A 102 -24.66 12.06 -17.96
N GLU A 103 -25.05 12.84 -18.98
CA GLU A 103 -25.59 12.29 -20.24
C GLU A 103 -24.53 11.52 -21.03
N LEU A 104 -23.31 12.06 -21.14
CA LEU A 104 -22.16 11.37 -21.76
C LEU A 104 -21.78 10.07 -21.02
N PHE A 105 -21.80 10.09 -19.69
CA PHE A 105 -21.45 8.94 -18.87
C PHE A 105 -22.50 7.83 -18.95
N ASN A 106 -23.80 8.19 -18.92
CA ASN A 106 -24.88 7.24 -19.14
C ASN A 106 -24.82 6.66 -20.56
N GLY A 107 -24.57 7.49 -21.58
CA GLY A 107 -24.40 7.00 -22.96
C GLY A 107 -23.25 5.99 -23.12
N CYS A 108 -22.12 6.19 -22.45
CA CYS A 108 -21.01 5.22 -22.47
C CYS A 108 -21.31 3.92 -21.70
N MET A 109 -22.12 3.94 -20.64
CA MET A 109 -22.49 2.73 -19.91
C MET A 109 -23.42 1.84 -20.74
N TYR A 110 -24.38 2.44 -21.46
CA TYR A 110 -25.25 1.70 -22.38
C TYR A 110 -24.50 1.05 -23.56
N PHE A 111 -23.40 1.64 -24.01
CA PHE A 111 -22.62 1.12 -25.14
C PHE A 111 -21.70 -0.06 -24.77
N ASN A 112 -21.47 -0.32 -23.48
CA ASN A 112 -20.61 -1.41 -23.01
C ASN A 112 -21.38 -2.70 -22.66
N GLU A 113 -22.71 -2.68 -22.75
CA GLU A 113 -23.60 -3.83 -22.47
C GLU A 113 -24.12 -4.54 -23.73
N GLU A 114 -23.79 -4.03 -24.93
CA GLU A 114 -23.98 -4.70 -26.24
C GLU A 114 -22.69 -5.38 -26.71
#